data_AF-A0A961HBE6-F1
#
_entry.id   AF-A0A961HBE6-F1
#
_cell.length_a   1.000
_cell.length_b   1.000
_cell.length_c   1.000
_cell.angle_alpha   90.00
_cell.angle_beta   90.00
_cell.angle_gamma   90.00
#
_symmetry.space_group_name_H-M   'P 1'
#
loop_
_entity.id
_entity.type
_entity.pdbx_description
1 polymer ?
#
loop_
_entity_poly.entity_id
_entity_poly.type
_entity_poly.pdbx_seq_one_letter_code
_entity_poly.pdbx_strand_id
1 'polypeptide(L)'
;SRETELLEASNTVRHVDAVVLTGGSAYGLAAADGVMSLLEERGRGVAMTGGVVPIVPAAVIFDLPVGAWANRPTAEFGYAAAAAAGVDVAVGCVGAGVGARAGVLKGGVGTASVALDCGVTVGAIVVVNAAGEVFDPATGLPWMAELAVEFGLSAPSAEQLLAFADRHWEASPLNTTIAVVATDAALSKAACHRVAVAAQDGLARAIRPAHTPLDGDTVFALATGAVTLPPDPDTPEAMSPETRLTTAVGAAAADCLARAVVAGVLAAEPVAGIPAYRDMLAG
;
A
#
# COMPACT_ATOMS: atom_id res chain seq x y z
N SER A 1 8.34 0.75 -11.59
CA SER A 1 7.39 -0.39 -11.48
C SER A 1 7.79 -1.47 -12.49
N ARG A 2 7.18 -2.65 -12.41
CA ARG A 2 7.30 -3.76 -13.37
C ARG A 2 5.91 -4.28 -13.70
N GLU A 3 5.68 -4.63 -14.97
CA GLU A 3 4.46 -5.31 -15.47
C GLU A 3 3.13 -4.58 -15.19
N THR A 4 3.16 -3.26 -14.96
CA THR A 4 1.95 -2.46 -14.71
C THR A 4 1.09 -2.26 -15.96
N GLU A 5 1.70 -2.12 -17.14
CA GLU A 5 0.97 -1.94 -18.40
C GLU A 5 0.09 -3.15 -18.72
N LEU A 6 0.52 -4.36 -18.35
CA LEU A 6 -0.28 -5.58 -18.52
C LEU A 6 -1.60 -5.53 -17.73
N LEU A 7 -1.69 -4.67 -16.71
CA LEU A 7 -2.89 -4.44 -15.90
C LEU A 7 -3.84 -3.38 -16.48
N GLU A 8 -3.58 -2.83 -17.65
CA GLU A 8 -4.54 -1.94 -18.32
C GLU A 8 -5.78 -2.72 -18.79
N ALA A 9 -6.97 -2.12 -18.66
CA ALA A 9 -8.25 -2.78 -18.93
C ALA A 9 -8.37 -3.35 -20.36
N SER A 10 -7.66 -2.76 -21.31
CA SER A 10 -7.56 -3.18 -22.72
C SER A 10 -6.72 -4.44 -22.94
N ASN A 11 -5.85 -4.80 -21.99
CA ASN A 11 -4.85 -5.85 -22.14
C ASN A 11 -5.35 -7.22 -21.67
N THR A 12 -4.77 -8.28 -22.27
CA THR A 12 -5.28 -9.66 -22.21
C THR A 12 -5.16 -10.34 -20.85
N VAL A 13 -4.22 -9.92 -20.00
CA VAL A 13 -4.08 -10.46 -18.63
C VAL A 13 -5.29 -10.05 -17.80
N ARG A 14 -6.10 -11.01 -17.38
CA ARG A 14 -7.30 -10.75 -16.56
C ARG A 14 -7.10 -10.92 -15.07
N HIS A 15 -6.16 -11.79 -14.68
CA HIS A 15 -5.88 -12.12 -13.29
C HIS A 15 -4.37 -12.20 -13.08
N VAL A 16 -3.93 -11.86 -11.88
CA VAL A 16 -2.56 -12.07 -11.41
C VAL A 16 -2.60 -12.87 -10.11
N ASP A 17 -1.59 -13.69 -9.90
CA ASP A 17 -1.50 -14.56 -8.73
C ASP A 17 -0.77 -13.90 -7.55
N ALA A 18 0.01 -12.85 -7.81
CA ALA A 18 0.76 -12.09 -6.83
C ALA A 18 1.01 -10.65 -7.28
N VAL A 19 1.21 -9.76 -6.32
CA VAL A 19 1.74 -8.40 -6.51
C VAL A 19 2.91 -8.23 -5.54
N VAL A 20 4.00 -7.60 -5.98
CA VAL A 20 5.20 -7.40 -5.15
C VAL A 20 5.35 -5.94 -4.75
N LEU A 21 5.37 -5.69 -3.45
CA LEU A 21 5.79 -4.42 -2.85
C LEU A 21 7.18 -4.64 -2.23
N THR A 22 8.18 -3.86 -2.66
CA THR A 22 9.57 -4.11 -2.24
C THR A 22 10.35 -2.82 -1.97
N GLY A 23 11.39 -2.92 -1.14
CA GLY A 23 12.44 -1.91 -1.03
C GLY A 23 13.47 -2.02 -2.15
N GLY A 24 14.59 -1.31 -2.02
CA GLY A 24 15.76 -1.38 -2.90
C GLY A 24 15.67 -0.52 -4.16
N SER A 25 14.69 0.38 -4.26
CA SER A 25 14.42 1.18 -5.46
C SER A 25 14.34 0.28 -6.72
N ALA A 26 14.74 0.77 -7.89
CA ALA A 26 14.69 0.02 -9.14
C ALA A 26 15.39 -1.35 -9.08
N TYR A 27 16.46 -1.49 -8.28
CA TYR A 27 17.15 -2.79 -8.10
C TYR A 27 16.25 -3.84 -7.47
N GLY A 28 15.35 -3.43 -6.56
CA GLY A 28 14.44 -4.31 -5.85
C GLY A 28 13.43 -5.03 -6.76
N LEU A 29 13.22 -4.55 -8.00
CA LEU A 29 12.36 -5.23 -8.98
C LEU A 29 12.83 -6.67 -9.28
N ALA A 30 14.09 -7.01 -8.98
CA ALA A 30 14.61 -8.37 -9.03
C ALA A 30 13.87 -9.34 -8.09
N ALA A 31 13.23 -8.85 -7.01
CA ALA A 31 12.41 -9.68 -6.13
C ALA A 31 11.23 -10.34 -6.87
N ALA A 32 10.67 -9.68 -7.90
CA ALA A 32 9.58 -10.25 -8.68
C ALA A 32 9.99 -11.56 -9.39
N ASP A 33 11.26 -11.72 -9.77
CA ASP A 33 11.73 -12.95 -10.43
C ASP A 33 11.62 -14.17 -9.52
N GLY A 34 11.95 -14.03 -8.22
CA GLY A 34 11.79 -15.14 -7.29
C GLY A 34 10.35 -15.50 -7.00
N VAL A 35 9.45 -14.51 -7.02
CA VAL A 35 8.00 -14.77 -6.93
C VAL A 35 7.51 -15.51 -8.18
N MET A 36 7.98 -15.12 -9.37
CA MET A 36 7.68 -15.86 -10.60
C MET A 36 8.16 -17.31 -10.51
N SER A 37 9.39 -17.56 -10.07
CA SER A 37 9.91 -18.93 -9.91
C SER A 37 9.02 -19.78 -9.01
N LEU A 38 8.63 -19.26 -7.84
CA LEU A 38 7.74 -20.00 -6.93
C LEU A 38 6.35 -20.26 -7.56
N LEU A 39 5.80 -19.27 -8.28
CA LEU A 39 4.50 -19.43 -8.94
C LEU A 39 4.56 -20.45 -10.08
N GLU A 40 5.63 -20.44 -10.87
CA GLU A 40 5.89 -21.43 -11.92
C GLU A 40 5.99 -22.85 -11.34
N GLU A 41 6.75 -23.04 -10.26
CA GLU A 41 6.85 -24.32 -9.53
C GLU A 41 5.50 -24.81 -9.02
N ARG A 42 4.60 -23.89 -8.66
CA ARG A 42 3.24 -24.16 -8.21
C ARG A 42 2.23 -24.26 -9.35
N GLY A 43 2.65 -24.16 -10.61
CA GLY A 43 1.78 -24.21 -11.78
C GLY A 43 0.79 -23.04 -11.85
N ARG A 44 1.13 -21.88 -11.29
CA ARG A 44 0.31 -20.66 -11.27
C ARG A 44 0.84 -19.64 -12.27
N GLY A 45 -0.02 -19.22 -13.19
CA GLY A 45 0.30 -18.25 -14.23
C GLY A 45 -0.53 -18.47 -15.49
N VAL A 46 -0.22 -17.72 -16.54
CA VAL A 46 -0.90 -17.89 -17.83
C VAL A 46 -0.47 -19.21 -18.45
N ALA A 47 -1.40 -20.15 -18.58
CA ALA A 47 -1.12 -21.47 -19.13
C ALA A 47 -0.75 -21.39 -20.62
N MET A 48 0.39 -21.96 -20.97
CA MET A 48 0.93 -22.06 -22.33
C MET A 48 1.17 -23.52 -22.70
N THR A 49 1.42 -23.78 -23.99
CA THR A 49 1.94 -25.09 -24.39
C THR A 49 3.32 -25.31 -23.75
N GLY A 50 3.42 -26.25 -22.81
CA GLY A 50 4.68 -26.62 -22.16
C GLY A 50 4.92 -26.04 -20.76
N GLY A 51 4.06 -25.18 -20.24
CA GLY A 51 4.23 -24.61 -18.89
C GLY A 51 3.25 -23.48 -18.57
N VAL A 52 3.59 -22.70 -17.54
CA VAL A 52 2.86 -21.48 -17.16
C VAL A 52 3.79 -20.28 -17.20
N VAL A 53 3.23 -19.10 -17.49
CA VAL A 53 3.96 -17.83 -17.44
C VAL A 53 3.33 -16.97 -16.33
N PRO A 54 3.91 -16.91 -15.13
CA PRO A 54 3.44 -16.03 -14.07
C PRO A 54 3.55 -14.56 -14.48
N ILE A 55 2.55 -13.75 -14.15
CA ILE A 55 2.56 -12.29 -14.31
C ILE A 55 2.60 -11.68 -12.92
N VAL A 56 3.67 -10.93 -12.62
CA VAL A 56 3.94 -10.44 -11.26
C VAL A 56 4.22 -8.93 -11.31
N PRO A 57 3.16 -8.11 -11.23
CA PRO A 57 3.29 -6.67 -11.10
C PRO A 57 4.06 -6.30 -9.83
N ALA A 58 4.93 -5.29 -9.94
CA ALA A 58 5.71 -4.83 -8.80
C ALA A 58 5.87 -3.31 -8.72
N ALA A 59 5.90 -2.81 -7.48
CA ALA A 59 6.27 -1.44 -7.15
C ALA A 59 7.35 -1.42 -6.07
N VAL A 60 8.14 -0.36 -6.07
CA VAL A 60 9.35 -0.23 -5.24
C VAL A 60 9.31 1.06 -4.44
N ILE A 61 9.87 1.04 -3.22
CA ILE A 61 10.21 2.25 -2.49
C ILE A 61 11.70 2.57 -2.60
N PHE A 62 12.08 3.82 -2.33
CA PHE A 62 13.48 4.23 -2.20
C PHE A 62 13.91 4.22 -0.73
N ASP A 63 14.69 3.23 -0.33
CA ASP A 63 15.17 3.02 1.04
C ASP A 63 16.69 2.74 1.14
N LEU A 64 17.41 2.90 0.02
CA LEU A 64 18.85 2.59 -0.09
C LEU A 64 19.73 3.23 1.02
N PRO A 65 19.46 4.46 1.51
CA PRO A 65 20.28 5.07 2.57
C PRO A 65 20.08 4.51 3.98
N VAL A 66 19.01 3.75 4.25
CA VAL A 66 18.69 3.26 5.62
C VAL A 66 19.61 2.10 6.02
N GLY A 67 20.09 1.34 5.04
CA GLY A 67 21.08 0.28 5.22
C GLY A 67 22.38 0.58 4.49
N ALA A 68 23.10 -0.48 4.10
CA ALA A 68 24.19 -0.34 3.14
C ALA A 68 23.60 -0.29 1.72
N TRP A 69 24.07 0.64 0.89
CA TRP A 69 23.57 0.83 -0.49
C TRP A 69 23.52 -0.46 -1.33
N ALA A 70 24.44 -1.39 -1.07
CA ALA A 70 24.51 -2.66 -1.78
C ALA A 70 23.49 -3.71 -1.30
N ASN A 71 22.97 -3.58 -0.07
CA ASN A 71 22.06 -4.51 0.58
C ASN A 71 20.63 -4.21 0.15
N ARG A 72 20.18 -4.92 -0.89
CA ARG A 72 18.89 -4.69 -1.57
C ARG A 72 18.18 -6.02 -1.78
N PRO A 73 16.84 -6.03 -1.90
CA PRO A 73 16.09 -7.23 -2.22
C PRO A 73 16.56 -7.87 -3.55
N THR A 74 16.65 -9.20 -3.54
CA THR A 74 17.00 -10.04 -4.69
C THR A 74 15.86 -11.00 -4.99
N ALA A 75 16.00 -11.82 -6.04
CA ALA A 75 15.05 -12.90 -6.33
C ALA A 75 14.86 -13.83 -5.12
N GLU A 76 15.92 -14.16 -4.37
CA GLU A 76 15.80 -15.02 -3.18
C GLU A 76 14.88 -14.42 -2.11
N PHE A 77 14.94 -13.10 -1.91
CA PHE A 77 14.02 -12.40 -1.00
C PHE A 77 12.57 -12.49 -1.47
N GLY A 78 12.33 -12.31 -2.77
CA GLY A 78 11.00 -12.42 -3.36
C GLY A 78 10.43 -13.84 -3.24
N TYR A 79 11.23 -14.85 -3.55
CA TYR A 79 10.85 -16.25 -3.39
C TYR A 79 10.49 -16.56 -1.93
N ALA A 80 11.33 -16.15 -0.97
CA ALA A 80 11.09 -16.36 0.45
C ALA A 80 9.81 -15.64 0.93
N ALA A 81 9.58 -14.40 0.48
CA ALA A 81 8.38 -13.65 0.82
C ALA A 81 7.11 -14.33 0.28
N ALA A 82 7.13 -14.79 -0.97
CA ALA A 82 5.99 -15.50 -1.56
C ALA A 82 5.76 -16.89 -0.93
N ALA A 83 6.83 -17.56 -0.50
CA ALA A 83 6.72 -18.82 0.23
C ALA A 83 6.13 -18.64 1.64
N ALA A 84 6.40 -17.51 2.28
CA ALA A 84 5.90 -17.15 3.61
C ALA A 84 4.52 -16.47 3.61
N ALA A 85 3.97 -16.11 2.44
CA ALA A 85 2.69 -15.43 2.33
C ALA A 85 1.55 -16.23 2.99
N GLY A 86 0.78 -15.58 3.87
CA GLY A 86 -0.29 -16.18 4.66
C GLY A 86 -1.42 -15.20 4.97
N VAL A 87 -2.36 -15.63 5.80
CA VAL A 87 -3.54 -14.82 6.20
C VAL A 87 -3.23 -13.82 7.31
N ASP A 88 -2.23 -14.12 8.15
CA ASP A 88 -1.76 -13.21 9.19
C ASP A 88 -0.78 -12.20 8.57
N VAL A 89 -1.11 -10.91 8.71
CA VAL A 89 -0.33 -9.82 8.13
C VAL A 89 0.49 -9.14 9.24
N ALA A 90 1.80 -9.32 9.20
CA ALA A 90 2.70 -8.55 10.05
C ALA A 90 2.74 -7.07 9.62
N VAL A 91 2.84 -6.16 10.59
CA VAL A 91 2.88 -4.70 10.40
C VAL A 91 4.12 -4.09 11.04
N GLY A 92 4.41 -2.82 10.72
CA GLY A 92 5.58 -2.10 11.22
C GLY A 92 6.83 -2.33 10.37
N CYS A 93 7.96 -2.59 10.99
CA CYS A 93 9.26 -2.71 10.33
C CYS A 93 9.53 -4.13 9.78
N VAL A 94 8.67 -4.58 8.87
CA VAL A 94 8.74 -5.91 8.24
C VAL A 94 8.73 -5.81 6.73
N GLY A 95 9.33 -6.79 6.04
CA GLY A 95 9.40 -6.81 4.57
C GLY A 95 9.92 -5.49 3.98
N ALA A 96 9.18 -4.92 3.03
CA ALA A 96 9.50 -3.62 2.44
C ALA A 96 9.39 -2.44 3.43
N GLY A 97 8.71 -2.60 4.56
CA GLY A 97 8.62 -1.59 5.63
C GLY A 97 9.90 -1.44 6.45
N VAL A 98 10.85 -2.38 6.38
CA VAL A 98 12.11 -2.32 7.14
C VAL A 98 12.86 -1.02 6.87
N GLY A 99 13.05 -0.69 5.58
CA GLY A 99 13.74 0.53 5.15
C GLY A 99 12.85 1.76 5.01
N ALA A 100 11.54 1.64 5.23
CA ALA A 100 10.59 2.70 4.91
C ALA A 100 10.65 3.90 5.87
N ARG A 101 10.41 5.11 5.36
CA ARG A 101 10.39 6.38 6.09
C ARG A 101 9.17 7.22 5.71
N ALA A 102 8.45 7.75 6.68
CA ALA A 102 7.31 8.64 6.47
C ALA A 102 7.65 10.06 6.94
N GLY A 103 7.98 10.95 6.01
CA GLY A 103 8.49 12.28 6.34
C GLY A 103 9.77 12.17 7.16
N VAL A 104 9.77 12.72 8.38
CA VAL A 104 10.91 12.60 9.30
C VAL A 104 10.86 11.35 10.18
N LEU A 105 9.72 10.65 10.24
CA LEU A 105 9.48 9.49 11.10
C LEU A 105 9.77 8.18 10.39
N LYS A 106 9.93 7.12 11.19
CA LYS A 106 10.01 5.76 10.67
C LYS A 106 8.67 5.37 10.06
N GLY A 107 8.71 4.97 8.78
CA GLY A 107 7.58 4.38 8.09
C GLY A 107 7.48 2.88 8.32
N GLY A 108 6.56 2.20 7.64
CA GLY A 108 6.39 0.77 7.83
C GLY A 108 5.31 0.15 6.96
N VAL A 109 5.06 -1.13 7.18
CA VAL A 109 3.90 -1.84 6.64
C VAL A 109 2.70 -1.55 7.51
N GLY A 110 1.60 -1.12 6.91
CA GLY A 110 0.31 -0.96 7.57
C GLY A 110 -0.78 -1.72 6.85
N THR A 111 -1.84 -2.08 7.58
CA THR A 111 -3.02 -2.74 7.02
C THR A 111 -4.29 -2.27 7.72
N ALA A 112 -5.41 -2.24 7.00
CA ALA A 112 -6.74 -1.98 7.54
C ALA A 112 -7.82 -2.64 6.67
N SER A 113 -9.00 -2.87 7.23
CA SER A 113 -10.14 -3.41 6.49
C SER A 113 -11.48 -2.91 7.02
N VAL A 114 -12.52 -3.08 6.22
CA VAL A 114 -13.91 -2.82 6.56
C VAL A 114 -14.81 -3.82 5.85
N ALA A 115 -15.85 -4.29 6.56
CA ALA A 115 -16.97 -5.00 5.97
C ALA A 115 -18.08 -4.00 5.66
N LEU A 116 -18.60 -4.04 4.44
CA LEU A 116 -19.72 -3.21 3.99
C LEU A 116 -21.04 -3.90 4.33
N ASP A 117 -22.10 -3.12 4.50
CA ASP A 117 -23.45 -3.63 4.80
C ASP A 117 -23.99 -4.59 3.72
N CYS A 118 -23.48 -4.49 2.49
CA CYS A 118 -23.81 -5.39 1.39
C CYS A 118 -23.08 -6.75 1.44
N GLY A 119 -22.30 -7.02 2.49
CA GLY A 119 -21.58 -8.27 2.70
C GLY A 119 -20.22 -8.37 1.99
N VAL A 120 -19.79 -7.30 1.32
CA VAL A 120 -18.47 -7.19 0.68
C VAL A 120 -17.44 -6.72 1.69
N THR A 121 -16.24 -7.28 1.63
CA THR A 121 -15.08 -6.83 2.41
C THR A 121 -14.12 -6.03 1.53
N VAL A 122 -13.57 -4.95 2.07
CA VAL A 122 -12.47 -4.18 1.48
C VAL A 122 -11.32 -4.10 2.46
N GLY A 123 -10.11 -4.36 2.00
CA GLY A 123 -8.88 -4.26 2.78
C GLY A 123 -7.79 -3.52 2.03
N ALA A 124 -6.82 -2.97 2.76
CA ALA A 124 -5.65 -2.30 2.22
C ALA A 124 -4.40 -2.74 2.97
N ILE A 125 -3.31 -2.97 2.24
CA ILE A 125 -1.95 -3.12 2.78
C ILE A 125 -1.05 -2.09 2.09
N VAL A 126 -0.20 -1.42 2.85
CA VAL A 126 0.63 -0.31 2.36
C VAL A 126 2.02 -0.36 2.95
N VAL A 127 3.02 0.02 2.15
CA VAL A 127 4.38 0.34 2.59
C VAL A 127 4.51 1.86 2.59
N VAL A 128 4.57 2.45 3.77
CA VAL A 128 4.58 3.91 3.95
C VAL A 128 6.01 4.42 3.90
N ASN A 129 6.48 4.83 2.73
CA ASN A 129 7.77 5.48 2.54
C ASN A 129 7.55 6.88 1.93
N ALA A 130 6.74 7.75 2.55
CA ALA A 130 6.29 9.01 1.98
C ALA A 130 7.29 10.19 2.16
N ALA A 131 7.33 11.11 1.19
CA ALA A 131 8.03 12.40 1.37
C ALA A 131 7.27 13.33 2.29
N GLY A 132 5.94 13.35 2.14
CA GLY A 132 5.07 14.12 3.00
C GLY A 132 4.94 13.55 4.40
N GLU A 133 4.38 14.36 5.28
CA GLU A 133 4.12 13.99 6.66
C GLU A 133 2.81 13.23 6.78
N VAL A 134 2.79 12.19 7.61
CA VAL A 134 1.57 11.44 7.96
C VAL A 134 0.84 12.07 9.14
N PHE A 135 1.57 12.80 9.98
CA PHE A 135 1.06 13.52 11.14
C PHE A 135 1.30 15.01 10.93
N ASP A 136 0.31 15.84 11.25
CA ASP A 136 0.40 17.28 11.12
C ASP A 136 1.49 17.84 12.04
N PRO A 137 2.56 18.48 11.52
CA PRO A 137 3.61 19.06 12.37
C PRO A 137 3.12 20.10 13.38
N ALA A 138 1.96 20.72 13.14
CA ALA A 138 1.39 21.68 14.07
C ALA A 138 0.70 21.03 15.28
N THR A 139 0.17 19.81 15.13
CA THR A 139 -0.64 19.14 16.17
C THR A 139 -0.06 17.82 16.64
N GLY A 140 0.85 17.22 15.88
CA GLY A 140 1.39 15.88 16.11
C GLY A 140 0.37 14.76 15.92
N LEU A 141 -0.81 15.06 15.38
CA LEU A 141 -1.90 14.12 15.18
C LEU A 141 -2.12 13.82 13.69
N PRO A 142 -2.79 12.72 13.32
CA PRO A 142 -3.14 12.44 11.93
C PRO A 142 -3.91 13.60 11.30
N TRP A 143 -3.71 13.82 9.99
CA TRP A 143 -4.47 14.83 9.22
C TRP A 143 -5.98 14.61 9.28
N MET A 144 -6.42 13.35 9.39
CA MET A 144 -7.80 12.95 9.61
C MET A 144 -8.06 12.84 11.13
N ALA A 145 -8.78 13.82 11.70
CA ALA A 145 -8.99 13.92 13.13
C ALA A 145 -9.70 12.69 13.74
N GLU A 146 -10.58 12.04 12.97
CA GLU A 146 -11.25 10.80 13.35
C GLU A 146 -10.26 9.65 13.59
N LEU A 147 -9.11 9.62 12.90
CA LEU A 147 -8.08 8.60 13.10
C LEU A 147 -7.32 8.81 14.41
N ALA A 148 -7.18 10.06 14.88
CA ALA A 148 -6.64 10.30 16.21
C ALA A 148 -7.51 9.61 17.29
N VAL A 149 -8.83 9.71 17.16
CA VAL A 149 -9.78 9.06 18.07
C VAL A 149 -9.74 7.53 17.91
N GLU A 150 -9.77 7.03 16.68
CA GLU A 150 -9.72 5.58 16.40
C GLU A 150 -8.49 4.90 17.00
N PHE A 151 -7.32 5.54 16.88
CA PHE A 151 -6.06 5.01 17.40
C PHE A 151 -5.75 5.44 18.84
N GLY A 152 -6.65 6.17 19.51
CA GLY A 152 -6.49 6.60 20.89
C GLY A 152 -5.30 7.53 21.11
N LEU A 153 -5.01 8.40 20.15
CA LEU A 153 -3.92 9.38 20.21
C LEU A 153 -4.39 10.66 20.89
N SER A 154 -3.56 11.23 21.75
CA SER A 154 -3.80 12.55 22.35
C SER A 154 -2.79 13.56 21.82
N ALA A 155 -3.13 14.85 21.98
CA ALA A 155 -2.21 15.90 21.60
C ALA A 155 -0.90 15.78 22.41
N PRO A 156 0.27 15.72 21.75
CA PRO A 156 1.57 15.69 22.42
C PRO A 156 1.86 17.03 23.11
N SER A 157 2.85 17.03 24.00
CA SER A 157 3.30 18.25 24.66
C SER A 157 3.94 19.25 23.68
N ALA A 158 3.98 20.53 24.08
CA ALA A 158 4.62 21.57 23.26
C ALA A 158 6.11 21.29 23.01
N GLU A 159 6.80 20.64 23.94
CA GLU A 159 8.20 20.24 23.79
C GLU A 159 8.36 19.15 22.71
N GLN A 160 7.48 18.15 22.72
CA GLN A 160 7.47 17.09 21.71
C GLN A 160 7.17 17.65 20.31
N LEU A 161 6.24 18.59 20.19
CA LEU A 161 5.93 19.26 18.92
C LEU A 161 7.11 20.08 18.39
N LEU A 162 7.80 20.83 19.25
CA LEU A 162 8.99 21.57 18.87
C LEU A 162 10.10 20.62 18.41
N ALA A 163 10.33 19.52 19.13
CA ALA A 163 11.32 18.51 18.76
C ALA A 163 10.98 17.82 17.43
N PHE A 164 9.69 17.61 17.14
CA PHE A 164 9.23 17.07 15.86
C PHE A 164 9.46 18.05 14.71
N ALA A 165 9.04 19.31 14.88
CA ALA A 165 9.19 20.35 13.85
C ALA A 165 10.67 20.65 13.50
N ASP A 166 11.57 20.54 14.47
CA ASP A 166 13.01 20.80 14.26
C ASP A 166 13.70 19.78 13.34
N ARG A 167 13.09 18.60 13.11
CA ARG A 167 13.67 17.53 12.27
C ARG A 167 13.40 17.67 10.77
N HIS A 168 12.63 18.66 10.33
CA HIS A 168 12.22 18.80 8.92
C HIS A 168 13.39 18.79 7.91
N TRP A 169 14.59 19.22 8.32
CA TRP A 169 15.80 19.20 7.49
C TRP A 169 16.30 17.78 7.18
N GLU A 170 15.88 16.78 7.96
CA GLU A 170 16.28 15.39 7.77
C GLU A 170 15.48 14.70 6.67
N ALA A 171 14.43 15.30 6.13
CA ALA A 171 13.55 14.68 5.13
C ALA A 171 14.33 14.22 3.88
N SER A 172 14.02 13.01 3.40
CA SER A 172 14.60 12.47 2.17
C SER A 172 13.95 13.13 0.95
N PRO A 173 14.69 13.41 -0.15
CA PRO A 173 14.12 13.96 -1.37
C PRO A 173 13.51 12.90 -2.31
N LEU A 174 13.69 11.60 -2.08
CA LEU A 174 13.11 10.54 -2.93
C LEU A 174 12.35 9.56 -2.05
N ASN A 175 11.05 9.47 -2.26
CA ASN A 175 10.13 8.69 -1.44
C ASN A 175 9.00 8.13 -2.32
N THR A 176 8.23 7.16 -1.84
CA THR A 176 7.19 6.45 -2.60
C THR A 176 6.30 5.69 -1.62
N THR A 177 5.00 5.91 -1.62
CA THR A 177 4.04 5.06 -0.89
C THR A 177 3.42 4.04 -1.85
N ILE A 178 3.57 2.75 -1.56
CA ILE A 178 3.07 1.69 -2.43
C ILE A 178 2.07 0.81 -1.69
N ALA A 179 0.95 0.50 -2.34
CA ALA A 179 -0.16 -0.17 -1.69
C ALA A 179 -0.85 -1.19 -2.59
N VAL A 180 -1.55 -2.12 -1.93
CA VAL A 180 -2.56 -2.98 -2.54
C VAL A 180 -3.87 -2.73 -1.79
N VAL A 181 -4.94 -2.42 -2.51
CA VAL A 181 -6.31 -2.51 -2.01
C VAL A 181 -6.96 -3.77 -2.58
N ALA A 182 -7.65 -4.53 -1.76
CA ALA A 182 -8.26 -5.80 -2.13
C ALA A 182 -9.73 -5.85 -1.71
N THR A 183 -10.56 -6.49 -2.51
CA THR A 183 -11.95 -6.77 -2.17
C THR A 183 -12.35 -8.18 -2.57
N ASP A 184 -13.33 -8.74 -1.88
CA ASP A 184 -13.98 -10.00 -2.27
C ASP A 184 -15.08 -9.82 -3.33
N ALA A 185 -15.49 -8.58 -3.63
CA ALA A 185 -16.45 -8.28 -4.68
C ALA A 185 -15.98 -8.76 -6.05
N ALA A 186 -16.90 -9.27 -6.86
CA ALA A 186 -16.69 -9.54 -8.28
C ALA A 186 -16.69 -8.20 -9.04
N LEU A 187 -15.49 -7.77 -9.45
CA LEU A 187 -15.27 -6.54 -10.21
C LEU A 187 -14.49 -6.83 -11.50
N SER A 188 -14.86 -6.12 -12.56
CA SER A 188 -14.10 -6.07 -13.80
C SER A 188 -12.77 -5.34 -13.62
N LYS A 189 -11.82 -5.58 -14.53
CA LYS A 189 -10.52 -4.90 -14.55
C LYS A 189 -10.64 -3.38 -14.62
N ALA A 190 -11.65 -2.89 -15.36
CA ALA A 190 -11.96 -1.45 -15.43
C ALA A 190 -12.49 -0.92 -14.09
N ALA A 191 -13.36 -1.67 -13.40
CA ALA A 191 -13.82 -1.32 -12.06
C ALA A 191 -12.66 -1.35 -11.04
N CYS A 192 -11.78 -2.35 -11.06
CA CYS A 192 -10.57 -2.37 -10.24
C CYS A 192 -9.68 -1.14 -10.49
N HIS A 193 -9.48 -0.74 -11.76
CA HIS A 193 -8.74 0.49 -12.05
C HIS A 193 -9.40 1.73 -11.42
N ARG A 194 -10.73 1.85 -11.48
CA ARG A 194 -11.46 2.94 -10.80
C ARG A 194 -11.32 2.89 -9.28
N VAL A 195 -11.30 1.71 -8.67
CA VAL A 195 -11.02 1.52 -7.23
C VAL A 195 -9.59 1.94 -6.89
N ALA A 196 -8.59 1.57 -7.69
CA ALA A 196 -7.21 2.00 -7.48
C ALA A 196 -7.08 3.54 -7.54
N VAL A 197 -7.78 4.18 -8.48
CA VAL A 197 -7.85 5.65 -8.57
C VAL A 197 -8.50 6.25 -7.33
N ALA A 198 -9.65 5.75 -6.89
CA ALA A 198 -10.32 6.24 -5.69
C ALA A 198 -9.46 6.04 -4.43
N ALA A 199 -8.74 4.92 -4.33
CA ALA A 199 -7.88 4.63 -3.19
C ALA A 199 -6.74 5.65 -3.03
N GLN A 200 -6.24 6.26 -4.12
CA GLN A 200 -5.24 7.34 -4.05
C GLN A 200 -5.73 8.52 -3.20
N ASP A 201 -7.04 8.78 -3.15
CA ASP A 201 -7.61 9.81 -2.26
C ASP A 201 -7.29 9.51 -0.78
N GLY A 202 -7.21 8.23 -0.40
CA GLY A 202 -6.80 7.80 0.92
C GLY A 202 -5.35 8.18 1.24
N LEU A 203 -4.45 8.06 0.26
CA LEU A 203 -3.07 8.56 0.41
C LEU A 203 -3.06 10.08 0.59
N ALA A 204 -3.79 10.82 -0.24
CA ALA A 204 -3.85 12.28 -0.15
C ALA A 204 -4.49 12.81 1.14
N ARG A 205 -5.41 12.05 1.76
CA ARG A 205 -6.00 12.39 3.07
C ARG A 205 -5.06 12.10 4.24
N ALA A 206 -4.23 11.06 4.13
CA ALA A 206 -3.34 10.63 5.21
C ALA A 206 -1.91 11.17 5.09
N ILE A 207 -1.50 11.68 3.94
CA ILE A 207 -0.13 12.12 3.66
C ILE A 207 -0.16 13.53 3.07
N ARG A 208 0.66 14.45 3.60
CA ARG A 208 0.73 15.82 3.10
C ARG A 208 2.16 16.37 3.02
N PRO A 209 2.61 16.80 1.83
CA PRO A 209 2.01 16.55 0.51
C PRO A 209 2.13 15.08 0.08
N ALA A 210 1.17 14.59 -0.70
CA ALA A 210 1.26 13.32 -1.44
C ALA A 210 1.46 13.60 -2.94
N HIS A 211 1.87 12.58 -3.72
CA HIS A 211 1.95 12.64 -5.18
C HIS A 211 2.84 13.78 -5.73
N THR A 212 3.90 14.13 -5.00
CA THR A 212 4.86 15.11 -5.52
C THR A 212 5.63 14.49 -6.70
N PRO A 213 6.32 15.28 -7.54
CA PRO A 213 7.17 14.74 -8.61
C PRO A 213 8.32 13.84 -8.12
N LEU A 214 8.55 13.81 -6.81
CA LEU A 214 9.55 12.98 -6.14
C LEU A 214 8.95 11.69 -5.57
N ASP A 215 7.62 11.54 -5.63
CA ASP A 215 6.88 10.38 -5.16
C ASP A 215 6.54 9.43 -6.31
N GLY A 216 6.88 8.16 -6.15
CA GLY A 216 6.48 7.08 -7.06
C GLY A 216 5.17 6.38 -6.66
N ASP A 217 4.25 7.11 -6.02
CA ASP A 217 3.09 6.52 -5.35
C ASP A 217 2.29 5.58 -6.28
N THR A 218 2.08 4.34 -5.85
CA THR A 218 1.47 3.29 -6.67
C THR A 218 0.47 2.49 -5.86
N VAL A 219 -0.78 2.42 -6.33
CA VAL A 219 -1.82 1.58 -5.73
C VAL A 219 -2.29 0.52 -6.72
N PHE A 220 -2.21 -0.75 -6.33
CA PHE A 220 -2.83 -1.86 -7.06
C PHE A 220 -4.19 -2.18 -6.46
N ALA A 221 -5.19 -2.47 -7.29
CA ALA A 221 -6.49 -2.96 -6.84
C ALA A 221 -6.70 -4.42 -7.27
N LEU A 222 -7.08 -5.28 -6.33
CA LEU A 222 -7.38 -6.68 -6.55
C LEU A 222 -8.82 -6.99 -6.16
N ALA A 223 -9.49 -7.81 -6.97
CA ALA A 223 -10.83 -8.32 -6.70
C ALA A 223 -10.79 -9.84 -6.79
N THR A 224 -11.12 -10.54 -5.70
CA THR A 224 -11.08 -12.02 -5.69
C THR A 224 -12.29 -12.64 -6.37
N GLY A 225 -13.40 -11.88 -6.48
CA GLY A 225 -14.65 -12.34 -7.09
C GLY A 225 -15.42 -13.37 -6.28
N ALA A 226 -15.12 -13.53 -4.99
CA ALA A 226 -15.83 -14.46 -4.12
C ALA A 226 -17.28 -14.04 -3.82
N VAL A 227 -17.58 -12.74 -3.89
CA VAL A 227 -18.92 -12.18 -3.64
C VAL A 227 -19.47 -11.55 -4.91
N THR A 228 -20.54 -12.14 -5.46
CA THR A 228 -21.28 -11.56 -6.60
C THR A 228 -22.57 -10.93 -6.09
N LEU A 229 -22.77 -9.65 -6.38
CA LEU A 229 -24.00 -8.93 -6.05
C LEU A 229 -24.79 -8.64 -7.33
N PRO A 230 -26.15 -8.66 -7.28
CA PRO A 230 -26.94 -8.22 -8.40
C PRO A 230 -26.68 -6.73 -8.67
N PRO A 231 -26.72 -6.28 -9.94
CA PRO A 231 -26.68 -4.86 -10.27
C PRO A 231 -27.78 -4.10 -9.54
N ASP A 232 -27.48 -2.87 -9.13
CA ASP A 232 -28.46 -1.99 -8.52
C ASP A 232 -29.54 -1.62 -9.55
N PRO A 233 -30.84 -1.87 -9.27
CA PRO A 233 -31.92 -1.68 -10.24
C PRO A 233 -32.12 -0.23 -10.65
N ASP A 234 -31.61 0.74 -9.88
CA ASP A 234 -31.69 2.16 -10.19
C ASP A 234 -30.50 2.64 -11.04
N THR A 235 -29.58 1.74 -11.42
CA THR A 235 -28.47 2.08 -12.32
C THR A 235 -29.02 2.33 -13.74
N PRO A 236 -28.80 3.51 -14.34
CA PRO A 236 -29.24 3.79 -15.70
C PRO A 236 -28.69 2.77 -16.71
N GLU A 237 -29.51 2.34 -17.67
CA GLU A 237 -29.15 1.31 -18.67
C GLU A 237 -27.87 1.63 -19.46
N ALA A 238 -27.59 2.92 -19.69
CA ALA A 238 -26.40 3.38 -20.39
C ALA A 238 -25.10 3.36 -19.55
N MET A 239 -25.18 3.04 -18.25
CA MET A 239 -24.04 2.98 -17.33
C MET A 239 -23.60 1.53 -17.08
N SER A 240 -22.37 1.34 -16.61
CA SER A 240 -21.92 0.01 -16.19
C SER A 240 -22.78 -0.49 -15.03
N PRO A 241 -23.24 -1.76 -15.05
CA PRO A 241 -23.98 -2.34 -13.92
C PRO A 241 -23.16 -2.40 -12.63
N GLU A 242 -21.83 -2.30 -12.73
CA GLU A 242 -20.90 -2.30 -11.59
C GLU A 242 -20.75 -0.92 -10.96
N THR A 243 -21.31 0.15 -11.53
CA THR A 243 -21.01 1.53 -11.10
C THR A 243 -21.29 1.76 -9.62
N ARG A 244 -22.44 1.33 -9.10
CA ARG A 244 -22.81 1.53 -7.68
C ARG A 244 -21.87 0.77 -6.74
N LEU A 245 -21.57 -0.49 -7.07
CA LEU A 245 -20.65 -1.32 -6.30
C LEU A 245 -19.22 -0.77 -6.34
N THR A 246 -18.74 -0.36 -7.51
CA THR A 246 -17.41 0.25 -7.70
C THR A 246 -17.27 1.53 -6.88
N THR A 247 -18.32 2.36 -6.81
CA THR A 247 -18.32 3.56 -5.98
C THR A 247 -18.21 3.23 -4.50
N ALA A 248 -19.01 2.28 -4.00
CA ALA A 248 -18.97 1.88 -2.59
C ALA A 248 -17.62 1.27 -2.20
N VAL A 249 -17.11 0.35 -3.03
CA VAL A 249 -15.79 -0.27 -2.83
C VAL A 249 -14.67 0.76 -2.93
N GLY A 250 -14.74 1.69 -3.90
CA GLY A 250 -13.74 2.75 -4.07
C GLY A 250 -13.66 3.70 -2.88
N ALA A 251 -14.81 4.12 -2.34
CA ALA A 251 -14.86 4.93 -1.12
C ALA A 251 -14.26 4.20 0.08
N ALA A 252 -14.67 2.95 0.29
CA ALA A 252 -14.14 2.10 1.35
C ALA A 252 -12.63 1.82 1.20
N ALA A 253 -12.14 1.68 -0.03
CA ALA A 253 -10.72 1.49 -0.32
C ALA A 253 -9.90 2.73 0.04
N ALA A 254 -10.41 3.93 -0.24
CA ALA A 254 -9.78 5.19 0.17
C ALA A 254 -9.69 5.29 1.71
N ASP A 255 -10.78 4.97 2.42
CA ASP A 255 -10.81 5.04 3.88
C ASP A 255 -9.90 3.97 4.51
N CYS A 256 -9.92 2.73 4.00
CA CYS A 256 -9.01 1.68 4.45
C CYS A 256 -7.55 2.04 4.20
N LEU A 257 -7.23 2.62 3.05
CA LEU A 257 -5.85 2.98 2.73
C LEU A 257 -5.35 4.11 3.64
N ALA A 258 -6.17 5.13 3.91
CA ALA A 258 -5.83 6.18 4.87
C ALA A 258 -5.56 5.62 6.28
N ARG A 259 -6.45 4.73 6.76
CA ARG A 259 -6.30 4.02 8.04
C ARG A 259 -5.02 3.18 8.08
N ALA A 260 -4.74 2.43 7.00
CA ALA A 260 -3.56 1.59 6.89
C ALA A 260 -2.27 2.40 6.92
N VAL A 261 -2.23 3.59 6.30
CA VAL A 261 -1.06 4.49 6.35
C VAL A 261 -0.75 4.88 7.79
N VAL A 262 -1.74 5.37 8.54
CA VAL A 262 -1.55 5.77 9.95
C VAL A 262 -1.14 4.56 10.79
N ALA A 263 -1.83 3.42 10.64
CA ALA A 263 -1.50 2.19 11.35
C ALA A 263 -0.05 1.74 11.11
N GLY A 264 0.44 1.85 9.87
CA GLY A 264 1.80 1.45 9.50
C GLY A 264 2.89 2.29 10.16
N VAL A 265 2.69 3.61 10.26
CA VAL A 265 3.64 4.50 10.94
C VAL A 265 3.57 4.35 12.47
N LEU A 266 2.37 4.16 13.03
CA LEU A 266 2.20 3.89 14.46
C LEU A 266 2.84 2.56 14.89
N ALA A 267 2.77 1.53 14.04
CA ALA A 267 3.33 0.21 14.29
C ALA A 267 4.86 0.14 14.07
N ALA A 268 5.48 1.18 13.54
CA ALA A 268 6.91 1.20 13.28
C ALA A 268 7.73 1.40 14.57
N GLU A 269 8.96 0.89 14.57
CA GLU A 269 9.95 1.03 15.64
C GLU A 269 11.22 1.69 15.07
N PRO A 270 12.05 2.37 15.87
CA PRO A 270 13.23 3.05 15.34
C PRO A 270 14.18 2.12 14.59
N VAL A 271 14.64 2.55 13.42
CA VAL A 271 15.65 1.85 12.63
C VAL A 271 16.64 2.87 12.08
N ALA A 272 17.93 2.54 12.14
CA ALA A 272 19.02 3.37 11.58
C ALA A 272 19.00 4.84 12.05
N GLY A 273 18.58 5.09 13.29
CA GLY A 273 18.48 6.44 13.87
C GLY A 273 17.25 7.24 13.41
N ILE A 274 16.37 6.67 12.60
CA ILE A 274 15.08 7.26 12.25
C ILE A 274 14.10 6.98 13.39
N PRO A 275 13.52 8.01 14.03
CA PRO A 275 12.68 7.82 15.21
C PRO A 275 11.27 7.32 14.82
N ALA A 276 10.67 6.49 15.67
CA ALA A 276 9.27 6.13 15.53
C ALA A 276 8.35 7.23 16.07
N TYR A 277 7.11 7.28 15.57
CA TYR A 277 6.09 8.21 16.07
C TYR A 277 5.94 8.12 17.60
N ARG A 278 5.82 6.91 18.13
CA ARG A 278 5.58 6.66 19.56
C ARG A 278 6.74 7.11 20.45
N ASP A 279 7.95 7.21 19.92
CA ASP A 279 9.09 7.69 20.71
C ASP A 279 9.18 9.21 20.74
N MET A 280 8.64 9.89 19.72
CA MET A 280 8.66 11.34 19.61
C MET A 280 7.42 12.01 20.19
N LEU A 281 6.26 11.44 19.88
CA LEU A 281 4.96 12.11 20.02
C LEU A 281 3.98 11.32 20.90
N ALA A 282 4.44 10.35 21.70
CA ALA A 282 3.57 9.62 22.61
C ALA A 282 2.80 10.57 23.55
N GLY A 283 1.50 10.62 23.32
CA GLY A 283 0.44 11.31 24.06
C GLY A 283 -0.88 10.63 23.74
#